data_AF-A0A7Y7IN77-F1
#
_entry.id   AF-A0A7Y7IN77-F1
#
_cell.length_a   1.000
_cell.length_b   1.000
_cell.length_c   1.000
_cell.angle_alpha   90.00
_cell.angle_beta   90.00
_cell.angle_gamma   90.00
#
_symmetry.space_group_name_H-M   'P 1'
#
loop_
_entity.id
_entity.type
_entity.pdbx_description
1 polymer ?
#
loop_
_entity_poly.entity_id
_entity_poly.type
_entity_poly.pdbx_seq_one_letter_code
_entity_poly.pdbx_strand_id
1 'polypeptide(L)'
;MAVTFGEVEILSQAFPGTDMPVAMFVIGKSYGATESESSLYDMTRGNWRIGSGSRDAAKIALGIADGIIRTAFIIDSWGTSEQRYAPAVAESMKNRHYFTGHRSAETDAWIGQSVHHLAPPHGAANPVRLFLHGIPAPVQTSQVSFAQVLATEPLAQIMFGNKELFHSNMLAWIFEAFPKKADDVFGQFVNSGSGSESRWVDREKENLDIVFHWPDKAPLVIENKVFSTPSPDQLDKYAEKVARWPVGPGAMLLLSPTRSGFIEDGYPTRYTTTGGQRLVWKHLSFDRLAELLEVAFDREEPSYEVETVRRYAKVLLSLGGLVDATRIKDRDEPVFDPAGDVDQYLTKQMVSGLSKTRAERVAERLNAILKQQGLPAGADSHFNNSRPGVSWFTAIHGKERGILAGWQYQGGAFRLAMRLPHLSGQGLVSKNVRSEFARNHPEFYAFDHLDQILDSADVPRSNNEQGKAEGEFNHFDPDFIYRYKKLPKLSVDQLQRAALAHAEYLANLAES
;
A
#
# COMPACT_ATOMS: atom_id res chain seq x y z
N MET A 1 0.68 -6.44 -35.39
CA MET A 1 1.32 -7.56 -34.67
C MET A 1 0.52 -7.80 -33.41
N ALA A 2 0.07 -9.03 -33.19
CA ALA A 2 -0.64 -9.40 -31.97
C ALA A 2 0.35 -9.38 -30.80
N VAL A 3 0.18 -8.42 -29.89
CA VAL A 3 0.91 -8.36 -28.63
C VAL A 3 0.21 -9.31 -27.67
N THR A 4 0.85 -10.42 -27.34
CA THR A 4 0.48 -11.27 -26.21
C THR A 4 0.67 -10.46 -24.94
N PHE A 5 -0.44 -10.09 -24.31
CA PHE A 5 -0.47 -9.58 -22.95
C PHE A 5 0.17 -10.61 -22.03
N GLY A 6 1.18 -10.20 -21.26
CA GLY A 6 1.76 -11.02 -20.20
C GLY A 6 0.67 -11.53 -19.27
N GLU A 7 0.80 -12.79 -18.87
CA GLU A 7 -0.15 -13.53 -18.04
C GLU A 7 -0.66 -12.65 -16.89
N VAL A 8 -1.98 -12.49 -16.89
CA VAL A 8 -2.76 -11.92 -15.81
C VAL A 8 -2.53 -12.81 -14.59
N GLU A 9 -2.01 -12.24 -13.51
CA GLU A 9 -2.12 -12.85 -12.19
C GLU A 9 -3.62 -12.98 -11.89
N ILE A 10 -4.19 -14.15 -12.16
CA ILE A 10 -5.59 -14.45 -11.88
C ILE A 10 -5.75 -14.25 -10.37
N LEU A 11 -6.58 -13.27 -9.99
CA LEU A 11 -6.94 -12.96 -8.61
C LEU A 11 -7.44 -14.26 -7.94
N SER A 12 -6.60 -14.83 -7.10
CA SER A 12 -6.91 -16.01 -6.30
C SER A 12 -8.04 -15.68 -5.31
N GLN A 13 -9.04 -16.56 -5.23
CA GLN A 13 -10.09 -16.42 -4.21
C GLN A 13 -9.49 -16.53 -2.81
N ALA A 14 -10.00 -15.76 -1.86
CA ALA A 14 -9.53 -15.82 -0.47
C ALA A 14 -9.76 -17.22 0.12
N PHE A 15 -8.78 -17.72 0.86
CA PHE A 15 -8.88 -19.00 1.55
C PHE A 15 -10.03 -18.96 2.58
N PRO A 16 -11.05 -19.85 2.53
CA PRO A 16 -12.28 -19.75 3.30
C PRO A 16 -12.14 -20.13 4.78
N GLY A 17 -10.92 -20.39 5.26
CA GLY A 17 -10.64 -20.86 6.61
C GLY A 17 -10.84 -22.38 6.78
N THR A 18 -10.45 -22.87 7.95
CA THR A 18 -10.60 -24.25 8.40
C THR A 18 -10.51 -24.29 9.92
N ASP A 19 -11.28 -25.14 10.59
CA ASP A 19 -11.16 -25.37 12.04
C ASP A 19 -9.98 -26.31 12.38
N MET A 20 -9.31 -26.88 11.38
CA MET A 20 -8.20 -27.80 11.60
C MET A 20 -6.91 -27.08 11.99
N PRO A 21 -6.13 -27.58 12.95
CA PRO A 21 -4.84 -27.00 13.31
C PRO A 21 -3.86 -26.94 12.11
N VAL A 22 -3.47 -25.74 11.70
CA VAL A 22 -2.62 -25.50 10.52
C VAL A 22 -1.22 -25.04 10.89
N ALA A 23 -0.21 -25.61 10.24
CA ALA A 23 1.12 -25.04 10.11
C ALA A 23 1.34 -24.52 8.69
N MET A 24 1.59 -23.21 8.55
CA MET A 24 1.89 -22.58 7.27
C MET A 24 3.40 -22.37 7.14
N PHE A 25 3.94 -22.72 5.98
CA PHE A 25 5.36 -22.67 5.66
C PHE A 25 5.58 -21.76 4.44
N VAL A 26 6.28 -20.65 4.63
CA VAL A 26 6.65 -19.75 3.53
C VAL A 26 7.85 -20.33 2.77
N ILE A 27 7.62 -20.72 1.52
CA ILE A 27 8.61 -21.39 0.65
C ILE A 27 9.22 -20.45 -0.41
N GLY A 28 8.91 -19.15 -0.35
CA GLY A 28 9.21 -18.18 -1.41
C GLY A 28 10.69 -18.02 -1.81
N LYS A 29 11.66 -18.31 -0.94
CA LYS A 29 13.09 -18.26 -1.31
C LYS A 29 13.55 -19.41 -2.23
N SER A 30 12.76 -20.48 -2.32
CA SER A 30 13.09 -21.70 -3.05
C SER A 30 12.08 -22.00 -4.16
N TYR A 31 11.11 -21.10 -4.38
CA TYR A 31 10.00 -21.30 -5.32
C TYR A 31 10.31 -20.72 -6.70
N GLY A 32 10.11 -21.53 -7.74
CA GLY A 32 10.04 -21.11 -9.14
C GLY A 32 8.65 -21.40 -9.74
N ALA A 33 8.25 -20.64 -10.75
CA ALA A 33 6.93 -20.81 -11.38
C ALA A 33 6.72 -22.16 -12.10
N THR A 34 7.79 -22.93 -12.30
CA THR A 34 7.82 -24.21 -13.04
C THR A 34 8.17 -25.40 -12.16
N GLU A 35 8.06 -25.25 -10.84
CA GLU A 35 8.38 -26.33 -9.89
C GLU A 35 7.44 -27.54 -10.04
N SER A 36 8.04 -28.73 -10.00
CA SER A 36 7.27 -29.98 -9.99
C SER A 36 6.56 -30.21 -8.65
N GLU A 37 5.49 -31.00 -8.64
CA GLU A 37 4.76 -31.34 -7.41
C GLU A 37 5.66 -31.97 -6.34
N SER A 38 6.59 -32.85 -6.74
CA SER A 38 7.57 -33.45 -5.82
C SER A 38 8.50 -32.40 -5.21
N SER A 39 8.90 -31.39 -5.99
CA SER A 39 9.74 -30.28 -5.52
C SER A 39 8.99 -29.44 -4.49
N LEU A 40 7.74 -29.08 -4.78
CA LEU A 40 6.91 -28.30 -3.86
C LEU A 40 6.64 -29.05 -2.54
N TYR A 41 6.41 -30.36 -2.60
CA TYR A 41 6.31 -31.18 -1.39
C TYR A 41 7.61 -31.16 -0.59
N ASP A 42 8.76 -31.33 -1.25
CA ASP A 42 10.06 -31.32 -0.58
C ASP A 42 10.38 -29.97 0.09
N MET A 43 10.03 -28.87 -0.57
CA MET A 43 10.16 -27.52 -0.04
C MET A 43 9.23 -27.27 1.15
N THR A 44 8.00 -27.78 1.09
CA THR A 44 7.01 -27.60 2.16
C THR A 44 7.32 -28.46 3.37
N ARG A 45 7.83 -29.68 3.16
CA ARG A 45 7.96 -30.68 4.22
C ARG A 45 9.12 -30.47 5.20
N GLY A 46 10.13 -29.70 4.83
CA GLY A 46 11.47 -29.93 5.39
C GLY A 46 12.16 -28.81 6.16
N ASN A 47 12.71 -29.17 7.32
CA ASN A 47 13.76 -28.47 8.07
C ASN A 47 13.32 -27.21 8.81
N TRP A 48 12.11 -27.24 9.38
CA TRP A 48 11.51 -26.13 10.10
C TRP A 48 11.89 -26.13 11.57
N ARG A 49 12.03 -24.92 12.15
CA ARG A 49 12.13 -24.75 13.60
C ARG A 49 10.72 -24.57 14.17
N ILE A 50 10.20 -25.62 14.79
CA ILE A 50 8.86 -25.67 15.38
C ILE A 50 8.94 -26.33 16.77
N GLY A 51 8.24 -25.77 17.76
CA GLY A 51 8.20 -26.33 19.11
C GLY A 51 7.37 -27.61 19.19
N SER A 52 7.69 -28.49 20.14
CA SER A 52 7.04 -29.80 20.30
C SER A 52 5.51 -29.71 20.45
N GLY A 53 5.01 -28.83 21.32
CA GLY A 53 3.57 -28.67 21.53
C GLY A 53 2.81 -28.22 20.26
N SER A 54 3.40 -27.31 19.48
CA SER A 54 2.78 -26.84 18.24
C SER A 54 2.84 -27.88 17.12
N ARG A 55 3.95 -28.62 17.06
CA ARG A 55 4.17 -29.70 16.11
C ARG A 55 3.15 -30.82 16.32
N ASP A 56 2.95 -31.23 17.55
CA ASP A 56 2.04 -32.34 17.89
C ASP A 56 0.57 -31.94 17.69
N ALA A 57 0.26 -30.66 17.84
CA ALA A 57 -1.06 -30.09 17.58
C ALA A 57 -1.38 -29.92 16.08
N ALA A 58 -0.40 -29.53 15.25
CA ALA A 58 -0.62 -29.28 13.82
C ALA A 58 -1.07 -30.53 13.06
N LYS A 59 -2.14 -30.40 12.27
CA LYS A 59 -2.74 -31.47 11.45
C LYS A 59 -2.61 -31.22 9.96
N ILE A 60 -2.51 -29.96 9.56
CA ILE A 60 -2.38 -29.53 8.18
C ILE A 60 -1.06 -28.79 7.99
N ALA A 61 -0.41 -29.01 6.86
CA ALA A 61 0.74 -28.25 6.38
C ALA A 61 0.39 -27.50 5.08
N LEU A 62 0.56 -26.18 5.05
CA LEU A 62 0.38 -25.36 3.84
C LEU A 62 1.73 -24.80 3.37
N GLY A 63 2.07 -24.99 2.10
CA GLY A 63 3.23 -24.35 1.45
C GLY A 63 2.82 -23.08 0.74
N ILE A 64 3.35 -21.93 1.16
CA ILE A 64 2.91 -20.61 0.72
C ILE A 64 4.03 -19.88 -0.04
N ALA A 65 3.69 -19.36 -1.22
CA ALA A 65 4.54 -18.43 -1.97
C ALA A 65 3.68 -17.28 -2.51
N ASP A 66 4.16 -16.04 -2.38
CA ASP A 66 3.49 -14.81 -2.83
C ASP A 66 2.07 -14.64 -2.25
N GLY A 67 1.88 -15.10 -1.00
CA GLY A 67 0.57 -15.08 -0.34
C GLY A 67 -0.44 -16.08 -0.90
N ILE A 68 -0.02 -17.01 -1.77
CA ILE A 68 -0.88 -18.05 -2.36
C ILE A 68 -0.52 -19.42 -1.79
N ILE A 69 -1.54 -20.23 -1.50
CA ILE A 69 -1.36 -21.65 -1.17
C ILE A 69 -0.89 -22.39 -2.43
N ARG A 70 0.36 -22.81 -2.45
CA ARG A 70 0.94 -23.61 -3.56
C ARG A 70 0.76 -25.11 -3.31
N THR A 71 0.77 -25.53 -2.05
CA THR A 71 0.55 -26.91 -1.64
C THR A 71 -0.17 -27.00 -0.30
N ALA A 72 -0.86 -28.11 -0.08
CA ALA A 72 -1.53 -28.41 1.17
C ALA A 72 -1.49 -29.92 1.44
N PHE A 73 -1.16 -30.32 2.67
CA PHE A 73 -1.01 -31.72 3.07
C PHE A 73 -1.64 -31.96 4.45
N ILE A 74 -2.23 -33.14 4.63
CA ILE A 74 -2.51 -33.69 5.95
C ILE A 74 -1.20 -34.25 6.51
N ILE A 75 -0.87 -33.88 7.74
CA ILE A 75 0.34 -34.34 8.42
C ILE A 75 0.08 -35.71 9.06
N ASP A 76 0.81 -36.72 8.61
CA ASP A 76 0.76 -38.08 9.15
C ASP A 76 1.67 -38.24 10.37
N SER A 77 2.90 -37.74 10.26
CA SER A 77 3.88 -37.81 11.34
C SER A 77 4.99 -36.78 11.19
N TRP A 78 5.68 -36.54 12.30
CA TRP A 78 6.85 -35.66 12.36
C TRP A 78 8.12 -36.44 12.66
N GLY A 79 9.21 -36.05 12.01
CA GLY A 79 10.56 -36.53 12.29
C GLY A 79 11.53 -35.39 12.59
N THR A 80 12.77 -35.75 12.96
CA THR A 80 13.88 -34.79 13.11
C THR A 80 14.74 -34.80 11.86
N SER A 81 15.31 -33.64 11.49
CA SER A 81 16.23 -33.57 10.34
C SER A 81 17.43 -34.52 10.49
N GLU A 82 17.81 -34.87 11.73
CA GLU A 82 18.84 -35.87 12.05
C GLU A 82 18.50 -37.28 11.58
N GLN A 83 17.21 -37.65 11.53
CA GLN A 83 16.75 -38.93 11.01
C GLN A 83 16.73 -38.96 9.47
N ARG A 84 16.72 -37.79 8.83
CA ARG A 84 16.55 -37.64 7.39
C ARG A 84 17.88 -37.52 6.63
N TYR A 85 18.92 -36.98 7.26
CA TYR A 85 20.19 -36.67 6.60
C TYR A 85 21.37 -37.37 7.26
N ALA A 86 22.44 -37.57 6.48
CA ALA A 86 23.71 -38.09 6.99
C ALA A 86 24.30 -37.18 8.10
N PRO A 87 25.10 -37.72 9.04
CA PRO A 87 25.56 -37.00 10.23
C PRO A 87 26.19 -35.62 9.97
N ALA A 88 26.96 -35.48 8.89
CA ALA A 88 27.61 -34.21 8.53
C ALA A 88 26.62 -33.07 8.20
N VAL A 89 25.45 -33.40 7.64
CA VAL A 89 24.39 -32.43 7.32
C VAL A 89 23.46 -32.23 8.52
N ALA A 90 23.19 -33.31 9.27
CA ALA A 90 22.35 -33.30 10.46
C ALA A 90 22.82 -32.31 11.52
N GLU A 91 24.14 -32.17 11.74
CA GLU A 91 24.69 -31.23 12.73
C GLU A 91 24.32 -29.77 12.43
N SER A 92 24.31 -29.38 11.15
CA SER A 92 23.89 -28.03 10.72
C SER A 92 22.37 -27.80 10.82
N MET A 93 21.60 -28.88 10.99
CA MET A 93 20.13 -28.88 11.04
C MET A 93 19.57 -29.32 12.39
N LYS A 94 20.39 -29.27 13.44
CA LYS A 94 19.97 -29.59 14.81
C LYS A 94 18.73 -28.79 15.22
N ASN A 95 17.80 -29.45 15.91
CA ASN A 95 16.49 -28.89 16.32
C ASN A 95 15.58 -28.45 15.16
N ARG A 96 15.74 -29.04 13.97
CA ARG A 96 14.81 -28.87 12.85
C ARG A 96 13.99 -30.14 12.66
N HIS A 97 12.74 -29.92 12.24
CA HIS A 97 11.76 -30.98 12.04
C HIS A 97 11.28 -31.00 10.61
N TYR A 98 10.87 -32.17 10.16
CA TYR A 98 10.17 -32.37 8.91
C TYR A 98 8.88 -33.15 9.18
N PHE A 99 7.89 -33.01 8.30
CA PHE A 99 6.70 -33.84 8.35
C PHE A 99 6.69 -34.84 7.18
N THR A 100 5.94 -35.92 7.38
CA THR A 100 5.42 -36.77 6.31
C THR A 100 3.93 -36.54 6.25
N GLY A 101 3.38 -36.49 5.04
CA GLY A 101 1.98 -36.19 4.85
C GLY A 101 1.49 -36.60 3.47
N HIS A 102 0.18 -36.57 3.29
CA HIS A 102 -0.49 -36.90 2.04
C HIS A 102 -1.52 -35.82 1.67
N ARG A 103 -1.93 -35.82 0.40
CA ARG A 103 -2.98 -34.94 -0.12
C ARG A 103 -4.35 -35.59 0.05
N SER A 104 -5.37 -34.75 0.21
CA SER A 104 -6.77 -35.12 0.25
C SER A 104 -7.57 -34.21 -0.69
N ALA A 105 -8.78 -34.62 -1.08
CA ALA A 105 -9.67 -33.79 -1.88
C ALA A 105 -9.97 -32.43 -1.20
N GLU A 106 -10.01 -32.40 0.13
CA GLU A 106 -10.21 -31.18 0.91
C GLU A 106 -9.00 -30.23 0.81
N THR A 107 -7.79 -30.73 1.07
CA THR A 107 -6.56 -29.93 0.97
C THR A 107 -6.28 -29.46 -0.47
N ASP A 108 -6.68 -30.26 -1.47
CA ASP A 108 -6.50 -29.93 -2.88
C ASP A 108 -7.35 -28.76 -3.33
N ALA A 109 -8.56 -28.64 -2.77
CA ALA A 109 -9.45 -27.51 -3.04
C ALA A 109 -8.85 -26.17 -2.61
N TRP A 110 -7.91 -26.16 -1.67
CA TRP A 110 -7.29 -24.96 -1.11
C TRP A 110 -6.14 -24.41 -1.97
N ILE A 111 -5.59 -25.20 -2.87
CA ILE A 111 -4.46 -24.79 -3.71
C ILE A 111 -4.91 -23.70 -4.68
N GLY A 112 -4.08 -22.66 -4.82
CA GLY A 112 -4.37 -21.48 -5.63
C GLY A 112 -5.20 -20.42 -4.91
N GLN A 113 -5.62 -20.65 -3.67
CA GLN A 113 -6.35 -19.66 -2.87
C GLN A 113 -5.39 -18.69 -2.15
N SER A 114 -5.87 -17.47 -1.91
CA SER A 114 -5.11 -16.39 -1.28
C SER A 114 -5.17 -16.47 0.23
N VAL A 115 -3.99 -16.51 0.84
CA VAL A 115 -3.75 -16.31 2.27
C VAL A 115 -2.93 -15.03 2.50
N HIS A 116 -2.99 -14.06 1.59
CA HIS A 116 -2.22 -12.83 1.69
C HIS A 116 -2.50 -12.05 3.00
N HIS A 117 -3.70 -12.20 3.55
CA HIS A 117 -4.07 -11.66 4.86
C HIS A 117 -3.39 -12.36 6.05
N LEU A 118 -2.83 -13.56 5.86
CA LEU A 118 -2.18 -14.39 6.89
C LEU A 118 -0.67 -14.57 6.66
N ALA A 119 -0.20 -14.29 5.44
CA ALA A 119 1.17 -14.55 5.03
C ALA A 119 2.16 -13.61 5.75
N PRO A 120 3.28 -14.13 6.31
CA PRO A 120 4.36 -13.30 6.82
C PRO A 120 4.89 -12.32 5.76
N PRO A 121 5.38 -11.13 6.15
CA PRO A 121 6.19 -10.30 5.25
C PRO A 121 7.40 -11.09 4.73
N HIS A 122 7.87 -10.75 3.53
CA HIS A 122 9.14 -11.24 3.01
C HIS A 122 10.26 -10.95 4.02
N GLY A 123 11.08 -11.97 4.32
CA GLY A 123 12.23 -11.82 5.22
C GLY A 123 11.98 -12.09 6.72
N ALA A 124 10.81 -12.59 7.13
CA ALA A 124 10.61 -13.06 8.50
C ALA A 124 11.66 -14.12 8.91
N ALA A 125 12.33 -13.92 10.05
CA ALA A 125 13.38 -14.83 10.54
C ALA A 125 12.87 -16.26 10.80
N ASN A 126 11.57 -16.42 11.03
CA ASN A 126 10.89 -17.70 11.05
C ASN A 126 9.76 -17.72 9.99
N PRO A 127 9.91 -18.51 8.90
CA PRO A 127 8.92 -18.64 7.83
C PRO A 127 7.73 -19.55 8.20
N VAL A 128 7.60 -19.94 9.47
CA VAL A 128 6.49 -20.78 9.97
C VAL A 128 5.44 -19.90 10.65
N ARG A 129 4.15 -20.16 10.37
CA ARG A 129 3.00 -19.66 11.13
C ARG A 129 2.15 -20.82 11.62
N LEU A 130 1.58 -20.66 12.81
CA LEU A 130 0.85 -21.72 13.49
C LEU A 130 -0.54 -21.21 13.85
N PHE A 131 -1.55 -21.89 13.34
CA PHE A 131 -2.97 -21.65 13.57
C PHE A 131 -3.55 -22.90 14.22
N LEU A 132 -3.21 -23.13 15.49
CA LEU A 132 -3.48 -24.40 16.18
C LEU A 132 -4.96 -24.62 16.55
N HIS A 133 -5.80 -23.61 16.32
CA HIS A 133 -7.25 -23.65 16.51
C HIS A 133 -8.01 -23.53 15.20
N GLY A 134 -7.34 -23.76 14.07
CA GLY A 134 -7.88 -23.42 12.77
C GLY A 134 -7.49 -22.03 12.31
N ILE A 135 -7.59 -21.85 11.00
CA ILE A 135 -7.57 -20.54 10.35
C ILE A 135 -9.04 -20.11 10.28
N PRO A 136 -9.44 -19.02 10.96
CA PRO A 136 -10.82 -18.57 10.85
C PRO A 136 -11.13 -18.27 9.39
N ALA A 137 -12.38 -18.55 8.97
CA ALA A 137 -12.85 -18.02 7.70
C ALA A 137 -12.52 -16.53 7.65
N PRO A 138 -12.00 -16.00 6.54
CA PRO A 138 -11.89 -14.58 6.38
C PRO A 138 -13.30 -14.09 6.60
N VAL A 139 -13.51 -13.38 7.71
CA VAL A 139 -14.78 -12.75 7.96
C VAL A 139 -14.97 -11.92 6.70
N GLN A 140 -15.99 -12.22 5.91
CA GLN A 140 -16.46 -11.30 4.89
C GLN A 140 -17.08 -10.13 5.66
N THR A 141 -16.26 -9.42 6.43
CA THR A 141 -16.53 -8.09 6.91
C THR A 141 -16.53 -7.26 5.64
N SER A 142 -17.74 -7.11 5.10
CA SER A 142 -17.99 -6.20 3.99
C SER A 142 -17.44 -4.82 4.35
N GLN A 143 -17.08 -4.01 3.35
CA GLN A 143 -16.66 -2.62 3.59
C GLN A 143 -17.71 -1.86 4.43
N VAL A 144 -18.99 -2.23 4.29
CA VAL A 144 -20.11 -1.74 5.11
C VAL A 144 -19.88 -2.04 6.59
N SER A 145 -19.49 -3.26 6.96
CA SER A 145 -19.24 -3.62 8.35
C SER A 145 -18.05 -2.85 8.96
N PHE A 146 -16.96 -2.66 8.22
CA PHE A 146 -15.83 -1.83 8.68
C PHE A 146 -16.26 -0.37 8.88
N ALA A 147 -17.01 0.18 7.93
CA ALA A 147 -17.55 1.53 8.03
C ALA A 147 -18.49 1.68 9.24
N GLN A 148 -19.36 0.70 9.50
CA GLN A 148 -20.25 0.68 10.66
C GLN A 148 -19.50 0.62 12.00
N VAL A 149 -18.42 -0.18 12.07
CA VAL A 149 -17.55 -0.22 13.26
C VAL A 149 -16.93 1.15 13.51
N LEU A 150 -16.33 1.77 12.48
CA LEU A 150 -15.72 3.09 12.62
C LEU A 150 -16.77 4.18 12.96
N ALA A 151 -17.99 4.05 12.44
CA ALA A 151 -19.09 4.98 12.73
C ALA A 151 -19.54 4.92 14.19
N THR A 152 -19.44 3.76 14.83
CA THR A 152 -19.95 3.54 16.20
C THR A 152 -18.88 3.54 17.28
N GLU A 153 -17.60 3.42 16.91
CA GLU A 153 -16.48 3.37 17.86
C GLU A 153 -16.03 4.79 18.28
N PRO A 154 -16.13 5.17 19.57
CA PRO A 154 -15.71 6.48 20.05
C PRO A 154 -14.26 6.84 19.70
N LEU A 155 -13.32 5.88 19.75
CA LEU A 155 -11.93 6.13 19.38
C LEU A 155 -11.77 6.52 17.91
N ALA A 156 -12.58 5.96 17.01
CA ALA A 156 -12.60 6.36 15.61
C ALA A 156 -13.14 7.79 15.43
N GLN A 157 -14.12 8.20 16.23
CA GLN A 157 -14.65 9.57 16.20
C GLN A 157 -13.59 10.60 16.66
N ILE A 158 -12.80 10.27 17.67
CA ILE A 158 -11.70 11.11 18.15
C ILE A 158 -10.58 11.19 17.10
N MET A 159 -10.24 10.08 16.44
CA MET A 159 -9.25 10.01 15.37
C MET A 159 -9.52 11.03 14.26
N PHE A 160 -10.78 11.35 13.93
CA PHE A 160 -11.09 12.31 12.86
C PHE A 160 -10.66 13.75 13.13
N GLY A 161 -10.41 14.12 14.40
CA GLY A 161 -9.93 15.45 14.76
C GLY A 161 -8.49 15.71 14.28
N ASN A 162 -7.61 14.71 14.42
CA ASN A 162 -6.25 14.76 13.90
C ASN A 162 -5.72 13.33 13.66
N LYS A 163 -5.81 12.90 12.42
CA LYS A 163 -5.70 11.49 12.01
C LYS A 163 -4.35 10.87 12.40
N GLU A 164 -3.25 11.44 11.92
CA GLU A 164 -1.90 10.91 12.17
C GLU A 164 -1.50 11.08 13.65
N LEU A 165 -1.78 12.25 14.22
CA LEU A 165 -1.43 12.56 15.61
C LEU A 165 -2.18 11.67 16.62
N PHE A 166 -3.44 11.31 16.35
CA PHE A 166 -4.20 10.40 17.19
C PHE A 166 -3.49 9.06 17.35
N HIS A 167 -3.11 8.42 16.24
CA HIS A 167 -2.39 7.15 16.27
C HIS A 167 -1.03 7.30 16.96
N SER A 168 -0.29 8.38 16.67
CA SER A 168 1.00 8.64 17.33
C SER A 168 0.87 8.78 18.84
N ASN A 169 -0.19 9.46 19.32
CA ASN A 169 -0.48 9.60 20.74
C ASN A 169 -0.88 8.27 21.38
N MET A 170 -1.73 7.47 20.71
CA MET A 170 -2.14 6.15 21.20
C MET A 170 -0.94 5.22 21.35
N LEU A 171 -0.03 5.20 20.37
CA LEU A 171 1.14 4.34 20.40
C LEU A 171 2.16 4.79 21.47
N ALA A 172 2.36 6.10 21.61
CA ALA A 172 3.19 6.65 22.68
C ALA A 172 2.65 6.26 24.06
N TRP A 173 1.35 6.43 24.27
CA TRP A 173 0.69 6.05 25.52
C TRP A 173 0.79 4.54 25.79
N ILE A 174 0.55 3.68 24.81
CA ILE A 174 0.71 2.22 24.96
C ILE A 174 2.14 1.88 25.37
N PHE A 175 3.13 2.53 24.75
CA PHE A 175 4.55 2.30 25.02
C PHE A 175 4.95 2.63 26.46
N GLU A 176 4.38 3.69 27.02
CA GLU A 176 4.67 4.16 28.38
C GLU A 176 3.83 3.45 29.44
N ALA A 177 2.53 3.26 29.20
CA ALA A 177 1.59 2.70 30.16
C ALA A 177 1.71 1.17 30.30
N PHE A 178 2.13 0.47 29.25
CA PHE A 178 2.24 -1.00 29.24
C PHE A 178 3.62 -1.50 28.81
N PRO A 179 4.70 -1.26 29.60
CA PRO A 179 6.06 -1.50 29.14
C PRO A 179 6.33 -2.90 28.60
N LYS A 180 5.89 -3.94 29.34
CA LYS A 180 6.07 -5.35 28.94
C LYS A 180 5.33 -5.68 27.65
N LYS A 181 4.08 -5.23 27.52
CA LYS A 181 3.26 -5.49 26.32
C LYS A 181 3.77 -4.72 25.12
N ALA A 182 4.20 -3.49 25.32
CA ALA A 182 4.88 -2.71 24.30
C ALA A 182 6.17 -3.40 23.83
N ASP A 183 6.89 -4.09 24.71
CA ASP A 183 8.06 -4.87 24.32
C ASP A 183 7.68 -6.12 23.50
N ASP A 184 6.58 -6.80 23.84
CA ASP A 184 6.05 -7.92 23.04
C ASP A 184 5.65 -7.45 21.62
N VAL A 185 5.07 -6.25 21.51
CA VAL A 185 4.60 -5.68 20.23
C VAL A 185 5.77 -5.09 19.43
N PHE A 186 6.51 -4.15 19.98
CA PHE A 186 7.51 -3.35 19.25
C PHE A 186 8.93 -3.86 19.41
N GLY A 187 9.23 -4.53 20.52
CA GLY A 187 10.58 -5.01 20.83
C GLY A 187 11.10 -6.04 19.83
N GLN A 188 10.22 -6.71 19.09
CA GLN A 188 10.58 -7.66 18.03
C GLN A 188 11.20 -7.00 16.78
N PHE A 189 11.04 -5.68 16.60
CA PHE A 189 11.57 -4.97 15.43
C PHE A 189 12.98 -4.44 15.65
N VAL A 190 13.45 -4.37 16.89
CA VAL A 190 14.74 -3.79 17.27
C VAL A 190 15.66 -4.88 17.82
N ASN A 191 16.94 -4.81 17.45
CA ASN A 191 17.97 -5.66 18.05
C ASN A 191 18.36 -5.14 19.44
N SER A 192 18.83 -6.04 20.31
CA SER A 192 19.52 -5.67 21.55
C SER A 192 20.74 -4.80 21.21
N GLY A 193 20.95 -3.70 21.95
CA GLY A 193 22.01 -2.73 21.67
C GLY A 193 22.22 -1.75 22.81
N SER A 194 23.12 -0.78 22.63
CA SER A 194 23.30 0.32 23.58
C SER A 194 22.09 1.24 23.55
N GLY A 195 21.10 0.91 24.39
CA GLY A 195 19.94 1.74 24.61
C GLY A 195 20.27 3.02 25.38
N SER A 196 19.21 3.74 25.69
CA SER A 196 19.25 4.90 26.57
C SER A 196 19.42 4.50 28.05
N GLU A 197 19.58 5.44 28.97
CA GLU A 197 19.50 5.15 30.41
C GLU A 197 18.04 4.93 30.89
N SER A 198 17.05 5.43 30.15
CA SER A 198 15.63 5.40 30.53
C SER A 198 14.68 5.19 29.35
N ARG A 199 13.43 4.83 29.66
CA ARG A 199 12.34 4.68 28.68
C ARG A 199 11.61 6.02 28.50
N TRP A 200 11.41 6.45 27.26
CA TRP A 200 10.49 7.56 26.91
C TRP A 200 10.11 7.50 25.42
N VAL A 201 9.22 8.40 25.02
CA VAL A 201 8.83 8.61 23.63
C VAL A 201 9.09 10.04 23.20
N ASP A 202 9.83 10.23 22.11
CA ASP A 202 9.84 11.51 21.39
C ASP A 202 8.72 11.48 20.34
N ARG A 203 7.95 12.57 20.25
CA ARG A 203 6.93 12.76 19.20
C ARG A 203 7.25 14.00 18.39
N GLU A 204 6.97 13.96 17.08
CA GLU A 204 7.20 15.07 16.13
C GLU A 204 8.66 15.59 16.12
N LYS A 205 9.61 14.81 16.62
CA LYS A 205 11.01 15.19 16.73
C LYS A 205 11.66 15.23 15.36
N GLU A 206 12.19 16.39 14.98
CA GLU A 206 12.77 16.60 13.65
C GLU A 206 11.80 16.22 12.50
N ASN A 207 10.48 16.38 12.71
CA ASN A 207 9.41 15.96 11.79
C ASN A 207 9.25 14.44 11.64
N LEU A 208 9.81 13.63 12.55
CA LEU A 208 9.50 12.21 12.66
C LEU A 208 8.29 12.05 13.57
N ASP A 209 7.31 11.24 13.18
CA ASP A 209 6.07 11.12 13.95
C ASP A 209 6.31 10.57 15.37
N ILE A 210 7.10 9.50 15.51
CA ILE A 210 7.38 8.84 16.79
C ILE A 210 8.80 8.26 16.84
N VAL A 211 9.45 8.37 17.99
CA VAL A 211 10.68 7.65 18.32
C VAL A 211 10.55 7.01 19.70
N PHE A 212 10.67 5.69 19.77
CA PHE A 212 10.69 4.95 21.04
C PHE A 212 12.12 4.75 21.53
N HIS A 213 12.32 5.02 22.82
CA HIS A 213 13.58 4.82 23.51
C HIS A 213 13.42 3.76 24.61
N TRP A 214 14.33 2.79 24.62
CA TRP A 214 14.44 1.76 25.66
C TRP A 214 15.72 1.94 26.47
N PRO A 215 15.76 1.43 27.71
CA PRO A 215 16.99 1.34 28.49
C PRO A 215 18.06 0.42 27.85
N ASP A 216 17.65 -0.61 27.11
CA ASP A 216 18.51 -1.72 26.69
C ASP A 216 18.42 -2.04 25.18
N LYS A 217 17.75 -1.17 24.41
CA LYS A 217 17.59 -1.33 22.96
C LYS A 217 17.84 -0.02 22.23
N ALA A 218 18.37 -0.12 21.02
CA ALA A 218 18.51 1.03 20.14
C ALA A 218 17.14 1.63 19.79
N PRO A 219 17.06 2.95 19.47
CA PRO A 219 15.79 3.61 19.21
C PRO A 219 15.00 3.00 18.04
N LEU A 220 13.67 3.00 18.13
CA LEU A 220 12.77 2.64 17.04
C LEU A 220 12.13 3.91 16.49
N VAL A 221 12.33 4.19 15.20
CA VAL A 221 11.70 5.31 14.51
C VAL A 221 10.46 4.81 13.80
N ILE A 222 9.33 5.50 13.96
CA ILE A 222 8.07 5.17 13.29
C ILE A 222 7.56 6.43 12.57
N GLU A 223 7.35 6.32 11.26
CA GLU A 223 6.59 7.27 10.46
C GLU A 223 5.18 6.70 10.26
N ASN A 224 4.15 7.44 10.63
CA ASN A 224 2.77 7.03 10.57
C ASN A 224 2.02 7.75 9.44
N LYS A 225 1.32 6.99 8.59
CA LYS A 225 0.60 7.52 7.44
C LYS A 225 -0.74 6.82 7.29
N VAL A 226 -1.84 7.59 7.34
CA VAL A 226 -3.20 7.02 7.35
C VAL A 226 -3.86 7.01 5.97
N PHE A 227 -3.91 8.16 5.28
CA PHE A 227 -4.59 8.31 3.98
C PHE A 227 -3.67 8.82 2.87
N SER A 228 -2.37 8.74 3.09
CA SER A 228 -1.36 9.19 2.13
C SER A 228 -0.20 8.21 2.07
N THR A 229 0.46 8.19 0.93
CA THR A 229 1.66 7.39 0.69
C THR A 229 2.89 8.29 0.80
N PRO A 230 3.90 7.95 1.64
CA PRO A 230 5.11 8.76 1.69
C PRO A 230 5.90 8.62 0.38
N SER A 231 6.65 9.66 0.01
CA SER A 231 7.55 9.56 -1.14
C SER A 231 8.92 8.98 -0.73
N PRO A 232 9.65 8.30 -1.65
CA PRO A 232 11.02 7.87 -1.42
C PRO A 232 11.95 9.01 -0.94
N ASP A 233 11.79 10.21 -1.52
CA ASP A 233 12.57 11.40 -1.14
C ASP A 233 12.27 11.85 0.30
N GLN A 234 11.01 11.73 0.75
CA GLN A 234 10.66 12.03 2.14
C GLN A 234 11.31 11.04 3.09
N LEU A 235 11.26 9.74 2.78
CA LEU A 235 11.90 8.70 3.58
C LEU A 235 13.42 8.85 3.63
N ASP A 236 14.06 9.24 2.53
CA ASP A 236 15.49 9.52 2.47
C ASP A 236 15.85 10.76 3.31
N LYS A 237 15.05 11.83 3.28
CA LYS A 237 15.25 13.02 4.14
C LYS A 237 15.19 12.68 5.63
N TYR A 238 14.31 11.77 6.02
CA TYR A 238 14.24 11.30 7.40
C TYR A 238 15.42 10.41 7.77
N ALA A 239 15.83 9.52 6.85
CA ALA A 239 17.01 8.69 7.03
C ALA A 239 18.29 9.53 7.20
N GLU A 240 18.41 10.64 6.47
CA GLU A 240 19.52 11.59 6.60
C GLU A 240 19.63 12.16 8.03
N LYS A 241 18.50 12.49 8.65
CA LYS A 241 18.46 13.07 9.99
C LYS A 241 18.94 12.05 11.02
N VAL A 242 18.34 10.86 11.00
CA VAL A 242 18.64 9.82 12.00
C VAL A 242 20.02 9.18 11.79
N ALA A 243 20.58 9.24 10.59
CA ALA A 243 21.95 8.81 10.31
C ALA A 243 22.99 9.59 11.11
N ARG A 244 22.67 10.84 11.50
CA ARG A 244 23.56 11.73 12.27
C ARG A 244 23.42 11.56 13.78
N TRP A 245 22.52 10.70 14.24
CA TRP A 245 22.31 10.51 15.67
C TRP A 245 23.51 9.78 16.32
N PRO A 246 23.90 10.14 17.56
CA PRO A 246 25.00 9.47 18.27
C PRO A 246 24.76 7.96 18.43
N VAL A 247 23.52 7.59 18.73
CA VAL A 247 23.01 6.21 18.71
C VAL A 247 22.00 6.15 17.56
N GLY A 248 22.40 5.51 16.46
CA GLY A 248 21.53 5.29 15.31
C GLY A 248 20.32 4.42 15.66
N PRO A 249 19.23 4.49 14.88
CA PRO A 249 18.05 3.69 15.16
C PRO A 249 18.33 2.19 14.95
N GLY A 250 17.75 1.36 15.82
CA GLY A 250 17.76 -0.09 15.68
C GLY A 250 16.84 -0.57 14.55
N ALA A 251 15.79 0.18 14.25
CA ALA A 251 14.92 0.00 13.10
C ALA A 251 14.12 1.26 12.76
N MET A 252 13.62 1.30 11.52
CA MET A 252 12.75 2.36 11.00
C MET A 252 11.51 1.72 10.39
N LEU A 253 10.32 2.12 10.84
CA LEU A 253 9.04 1.55 10.41
C LEU A 253 8.15 2.60 9.75
N LEU A 254 7.71 2.34 8.54
CA LEU A 254 6.56 3.00 7.95
C LEU A 254 5.30 2.26 8.41
N LEU A 255 4.53 2.89 9.30
CA LEU A 255 3.24 2.43 9.77
C LEU A 255 2.14 3.01 8.89
N SER A 256 1.43 2.17 8.13
CA SER A 256 0.32 2.63 7.28
C SER A 256 -0.71 1.53 7.02
N PRO A 257 -1.97 1.87 6.69
CA PRO A 257 -2.99 0.88 6.37
C PRO A 257 -2.60 -0.02 5.19
N THR A 258 -1.95 0.55 4.18
CA THR A 258 -1.58 -0.20 2.97
C THR A 258 -0.10 -0.14 2.64
N ARG A 259 0.38 -1.27 2.13
CA ARG A 259 1.72 -1.41 1.55
C ARG A 259 1.84 -0.55 0.31
N SER A 260 2.93 0.21 0.21
CA SER A 260 3.34 0.90 -1.02
C SER A 260 4.28 -0.02 -1.81
N GLY A 261 4.12 -0.07 -3.13
CA GLY A 261 4.90 -1.00 -3.97
C GLY A 261 6.42 -0.80 -3.90
N PHE A 262 6.91 0.38 -3.50
CA PHE A 262 8.35 0.66 -3.41
C PHE A 262 9.02 0.25 -2.08
N ILE A 263 8.25 -0.19 -1.09
CA ILE A 263 8.75 -0.59 0.25
C ILE A 263 8.49 -2.08 0.54
N GLU A 264 8.12 -2.86 -0.48
CA GLU A 264 7.67 -4.26 -0.37
C GLU A 264 8.63 -5.17 0.42
N ASP A 265 9.94 -5.06 0.14
CA ASP A 265 11.02 -5.78 0.83
C ASP A 265 11.83 -4.90 1.80
N GLY A 266 11.26 -3.74 2.13
CA GLY A 266 11.94 -2.62 2.78
C GLY A 266 12.59 -1.68 1.76
N TYR A 267 12.59 -0.39 2.08
CA TYR A 267 13.16 0.66 1.24
C TYR A 267 14.59 0.95 1.72
N PRO A 268 15.63 0.52 0.98
CA PRO A 268 17.00 0.79 1.34
C PRO A 268 17.35 2.24 1.01
N THR A 269 17.49 3.04 2.05
CA THR A 269 17.79 4.47 1.93
C THR A 269 19.18 4.69 1.37
N ARG A 270 19.49 5.92 0.96
CA ARG A 270 20.84 6.32 0.52
C ARG A 270 21.82 6.54 1.68
N TYR A 271 21.36 6.41 2.92
CA TYR A 271 22.12 6.78 4.12
C TYR A 271 22.53 5.57 4.95
N THR A 272 23.65 5.72 5.66
CA THR A 272 24.18 4.75 6.63
C THR A 272 24.31 5.41 7.99
N THR A 273 24.18 4.63 9.07
CA THR A 273 24.52 5.09 10.42
C THR A 273 26.02 5.39 10.54
N THR A 274 26.43 6.06 11.62
CA THR A 274 27.84 6.29 11.98
C THR A 274 28.68 5.00 12.03
N GLY A 275 28.03 3.84 12.27
CA GLY A 275 28.67 2.52 12.25
C GLY A 275 28.72 1.85 10.87
N GLY A 276 28.35 2.54 9.79
CA GLY A 276 28.36 2.03 8.41
C GLY A 276 27.17 1.14 8.04
N GLN A 277 26.18 0.98 8.92
CA GLN A 277 25.00 0.16 8.64
C GLN A 277 24.03 0.95 7.77
N ARG A 278 23.62 0.36 6.63
CA ARG A 278 22.60 0.96 5.75
C ARG A 278 21.25 1.03 6.45
N LEU A 279 20.64 2.21 6.43
CA LEU A 279 19.31 2.42 6.97
C LEU A 279 18.26 1.92 5.99
N VAL A 280 17.27 1.20 6.51
CA VAL A 280 16.19 0.58 5.73
C VAL A 280 14.87 0.86 6.43
N TRP A 281 13.93 1.45 5.71
CA TRP A 281 12.54 1.54 6.16
C TRP A 281 11.84 0.22 5.91
N LYS A 282 11.21 -0.35 6.94
CA LYS A 282 10.35 -1.53 6.81
C LYS A 282 8.88 -1.12 6.93
N HIS A 283 7.98 -1.85 6.30
CA HIS A 283 6.55 -1.60 6.44
C HIS A 283 5.95 -2.37 7.62
N LEU A 284 5.08 -1.71 8.38
CA LEU A 284 4.17 -2.32 9.35
C LEU A 284 2.74 -1.92 8.99
N SER A 285 1.87 -2.87 8.64
CA SER A 285 0.47 -2.56 8.34
C SER A 285 -0.34 -2.32 9.60
N PHE A 286 -1.45 -1.59 9.47
CA PHE A 286 -2.41 -1.40 10.57
C PHE A 286 -3.01 -2.74 11.01
N ASP A 287 -3.34 -3.61 10.06
CA ASP A 287 -3.83 -4.98 10.34
C ASP A 287 -2.82 -5.76 11.19
N ARG A 288 -1.53 -5.70 10.81
CA ARG A 288 -0.49 -6.42 11.54
C ARG A 288 -0.28 -5.84 12.94
N LEU A 289 -0.34 -4.52 13.08
CA LEU A 289 -0.27 -3.89 14.38
C LEU A 289 -1.47 -4.25 15.26
N ALA A 290 -2.68 -4.32 14.68
CA ALA A 290 -3.87 -4.78 15.38
C ALA A 290 -3.70 -6.20 15.90
N GLU A 291 -3.25 -7.14 15.06
CA GLU A 291 -2.96 -8.53 15.46
C GLU A 291 -1.94 -8.60 16.61
N LEU A 292 -0.86 -7.82 16.54
CA LEU A 292 0.16 -7.80 17.58
C LEU A 292 -0.40 -7.28 18.91
N LEU A 293 -1.24 -6.24 18.86
CA LEU A 293 -1.91 -5.70 20.04
C LEU A 293 -2.92 -6.70 20.61
N GLU A 294 -3.72 -7.35 19.77
CA GLU A 294 -4.66 -8.38 20.19
C GLU A 294 -3.93 -9.53 20.90
N VAL A 295 -2.88 -10.08 20.30
CA VAL A 295 -2.08 -11.16 20.91
C VAL A 295 -1.45 -10.72 22.24
N ALA A 296 -0.90 -9.51 22.31
CA ALA A 296 -0.25 -9.03 23.52
C ALA A 296 -1.24 -8.80 24.68
N PHE A 297 -2.49 -8.42 24.37
CA PHE A 297 -3.51 -8.05 25.35
C PHE A 297 -4.63 -9.09 25.50
N ASP A 298 -4.62 -10.20 24.78
CA ASP A 298 -5.68 -11.24 24.77
C ASP A 298 -6.03 -11.73 26.18
N ARG A 299 -5.01 -12.05 26.98
CA ARG A 299 -5.16 -12.66 28.32
C ARG A 299 -5.12 -11.68 29.47
N GLU A 300 -5.11 -10.37 29.20
CA GLU A 300 -5.11 -9.37 30.26
C GLU A 300 -6.50 -9.23 30.88
N GLU A 301 -6.55 -9.02 32.18
CA GLU A 301 -7.80 -8.76 32.88
C GLU A 301 -8.47 -7.49 32.33
N PRO A 302 -9.81 -7.48 32.16
CA PRO A 302 -10.51 -6.31 31.66
C PRO A 302 -10.30 -5.09 32.59
N SER A 303 -9.71 -4.04 32.05
CA SER A 303 -9.63 -2.70 32.63
C SER A 303 -10.01 -1.66 31.59
N TYR A 304 -10.24 -0.42 32.02
CA TYR A 304 -10.49 0.67 31.09
C TYR A 304 -9.35 0.83 30.07
N GLU A 305 -8.11 0.77 30.53
CA GLU A 305 -6.91 0.92 29.71
C GLU A 305 -6.74 -0.28 28.76
N VAL A 306 -6.92 -1.52 29.24
CA VAL A 306 -6.84 -2.73 28.40
C VAL A 306 -7.93 -2.72 27.32
N GLU A 307 -9.17 -2.39 27.68
CA GLU A 307 -10.27 -2.28 26.71
C GLU A 307 -10.06 -1.15 25.71
N THR A 308 -9.41 -0.06 26.13
CA THR A 308 -9.02 1.03 25.22
C THR A 308 -8.05 0.53 24.15
N VAL A 309 -7.06 -0.30 24.52
CA VAL A 309 -6.12 -0.90 23.55
C VAL A 309 -6.81 -1.89 22.62
N ARG A 310 -7.69 -2.76 23.15
CA ARG A 310 -8.47 -3.72 22.35
C ARG A 310 -9.36 -3.01 21.34
N ARG A 311 -10.04 -1.94 21.74
CA ARG A 311 -10.84 -1.10 20.84
C ARG A 311 -9.98 -0.37 19.81
N TYR A 312 -8.80 0.11 20.20
CA TYR A 312 -7.86 0.71 19.27
C TYR A 312 -7.39 -0.28 18.19
N ALA A 313 -7.09 -1.53 18.56
CA ALA A 313 -6.78 -2.59 17.60
C ALA A 313 -7.94 -2.81 16.60
N LYS A 314 -9.19 -2.80 17.08
CA LYS A 314 -10.38 -2.88 16.22
C LYS A 314 -10.50 -1.69 15.27
N VAL A 315 -10.15 -0.47 15.71
CA VAL A 315 -10.09 0.72 14.84
C VAL A 315 -9.04 0.54 13.75
N LEU A 316 -7.84 0.07 14.10
CA LEU A 316 -6.75 -0.17 13.14
C LEU A 316 -7.16 -1.18 12.07
N LEU A 317 -7.72 -2.33 12.48
CA LEU A 317 -8.20 -3.37 11.56
C LEU A 317 -9.32 -2.86 10.66
N SER A 318 -10.29 -2.13 11.22
CA SER A 318 -11.41 -1.60 10.44
C SER A 318 -10.98 -0.53 9.46
N LEU A 319 -10.00 0.31 9.84
CA LEU A 319 -9.43 1.30 8.95
C LEU A 319 -8.60 0.64 7.85
N GLY A 320 -7.81 -0.38 8.17
CA GLY A 320 -7.10 -1.21 7.21
C GLY A 320 -8.03 -1.77 6.13
N GLY A 321 -9.08 -2.47 6.55
CA GLY A 321 -10.09 -3.02 5.65
C GLY A 321 -10.82 -1.98 4.80
N LEU A 322 -11.12 -0.80 5.37
CA LEU A 322 -11.75 0.29 4.63
C LEU A 322 -10.81 0.96 3.63
N VAL A 323 -9.53 1.16 3.96
CA VAL A 323 -8.55 1.72 3.02
C VAL A 323 -8.22 0.70 1.91
N ASP A 324 -8.25 -0.60 2.22
CA ASP A 324 -8.11 -1.68 1.24
C ASP A 324 -9.21 -1.62 0.15
N ALA A 325 -10.41 -1.16 0.50
CA ALA A 325 -11.50 -0.93 -0.44
C ALA A 325 -11.12 -0.06 -1.65
N THR A 326 -10.18 0.87 -1.46
CA THR A 326 -9.78 1.79 -2.52
C THR A 326 -8.85 1.15 -3.57
N ARG A 327 -8.50 -0.15 -3.44
CA ARG A 327 -7.61 -0.86 -4.38
C ARG A 327 -8.33 -1.01 -5.71
N ILE A 328 -7.57 -0.90 -6.79
CA ILE A 328 -8.08 -1.16 -8.14
C ILE A 328 -8.03 -2.67 -8.34
N LYS A 329 -9.18 -3.34 -8.29
CA LYS A 329 -9.30 -4.80 -8.44
C LYS A 329 -9.52 -5.17 -9.90
N ASP A 330 -10.32 -4.38 -10.61
CA ASP A 330 -10.60 -4.50 -12.04
C ASP A 330 -10.19 -3.22 -12.80
N ARG A 331 -9.76 -3.38 -14.05
CA ARG A 331 -9.41 -2.25 -14.93
C ARG A 331 -10.66 -1.49 -15.40
N ASP A 332 -11.81 -2.14 -15.44
CA ASP A 332 -13.08 -1.54 -15.85
C ASP A 332 -13.74 -0.72 -14.72
N GLU A 333 -13.18 -0.76 -13.51
CA GLU A 333 -13.65 0.08 -12.40
C GLU A 333 -13.57 1.57 -12.74
N PRO A 334 -14.52 2.39 -12.25
CA PRO A 334 -14.38 3.84 -12.30
C PRO A 334 -13.08 4.31 -11.65
N VAL A 335 -12.48 5.35 -12.23
CA VAL A 335 -11.25 5.97 -11.68
C VAL A 335 -11.48 6.47 -10.26
N PHE A 336 -12.60 7.15 -10.01
CA PHE A 336 -12.99 7.66 -8.69
C PHE A 336 -14.34 7.08 -8.28
N ASP A 337 -14.31 5.93 -7.61
CA ASP A 337 -15.43 5.40 -6.83
C ASP A 337 -14.88 4.70 -5.57
N PRO A 338 -14.44 5.48 -4.57
CA PRO A 338 -13.71 4.93 -3.44
C PRO A 338 -14.59 4.18 -2.43
N ALA A 339 -15.93 4.27 -2.52
CA ALA A 339 -16.81 3.95 -1.41
C ALA A 339 -18.15 3.30 -1.76
N GLY A 340 -18.62 3.28 -3.02
CA GLY A 340 -19.87 2.59 -3.39
C GLY A 340 -21.01 2.77 -2.38
N ASP A 341 -21.54 1.67 -1.84
CA ASP A 341 -22.65 1.65 -0.86
C ASP A 341 -22.26 2.05 0.59
N VAL A 342 -20.98 2.29 0.89
CA VAL A 342 -20.52 2.60 2.25
C VAL A 342 -20.58 4.07 2.61
N ASP A 343 -20.75 4.96 1.64
CA ASP A 343 -20.75 6.42 1.84
C ASP A 343 -21.72 6.88 2.94
N GLN A 344 -22.87 6.21 3.09
CA GLN A 344 -23.87 6.52 4.11
C GLN A 344 -23.38 6.32 5.56
N TYR A 345 -22.35 5.48 5.76
CA TYR A 345 -21.76 5.19 7.07
C TYR A 345 -20.51 6.04 7.34
N LEU A 346 -20.02 6.78 6.33
CA LEU A 346 -18.75 7.48 6.42
C LEU A 346 -18.93 8.96 6.74
N THR A 347 -18.07 9.49 7.60
CA THR A 347 -17.92 10.93 7.78
C THR A 347 -17.31 11.56 6.52
N LYS A 348 -17.57 12.85 6.29
CA LYS A 348 -16.98 13.60 5.15
C LYS A 348 -15.45 13.52 5.13
N GLN A 349 -14.83 13.47 6.31
CA GLN A 349 -13.38 13.35 6.50
C GLN A 349 -12.84 11.97 6.08
N MET A 350 -13.63 10.89 6.25
CA MET A 350 -13.29 9.56 5.75
C MET A 350 -13.42 9.48 4.24
N VAL A 351 -14.56 9.92 3.68
CA VAL A 351 -14.77 9.94 2.23
C VAL A 351 -13.65 10.71 1.52
N SER A 352 -13.26 11.87 2.06
CA SER A 352 -12.11 12.64 1.57
C SER A 352 -10.79 11.86 1.67
N GLY A 353 -10.53 11.18 2.79
CA GLY A 353 -9.35 10.34 2.97
C GLY A 353 -9.27 9.19 1.95
N LEU A 354 -10.34 8.41 1.83
CA LEU A 354 -10.42 7.30 0.88
C LEU A 354 -10.31 7.77 -0.57
N SER A 355 -10.92 8.91 -0.89
CA SER A 355 -10.80 9.55 -2.21
C SER A 355 -9.35 9.90 -2.55
N LYS A 356 -8.60 10.45 -1.59
CA LYS A 356 -7.17 10.73 -1.75
C LYS A 356 -6.38 9.46 -1.99
N THR A 357 -6.59 8.44 -1.16
CA THR A 357 -5.89 7.15 -1.32
C THR A 357 -6.22 6.48 -2.65
N ARG A 358 -7.47 6.52 -3.12
CA ARG A 358 -7.83 6.04 -4.46
C ARG A 358 -7.09 6.80 -5.56
N ALA A 359 -7.01 8.13 -5.46
CA ALA A 359 -6.28 8.94 -6.45
C ALA A 359 -4.77 8.62 -6.48
N GLU A 360 -4.16 8.43 -5.32
CA GLU A 360 -2.77 7.99 -5.21
C GLU A 360 -2.55 6.64 -5.89
N ARG A 361 -3.41 5.65 -5.64
CA ARG A 361 -3.32 4.32 -6.28
C ARG A 361 -3.48 4.38 -7.79
N VAL A 362 -4.38 5.23 -8.29
CA VAL A 362 -4.51 5.46 -9.74
C VAL A 362 -3.22 6.06 -10.29
N ALA A 363 -2.63 7.06 -9.62
CA ALA A 363 -1.37 7.68 -10.03
C ALA A 363 -0.20 6.67 -10.00
N GLU A 364 -0.09 5.82 -8.97
CA GLU A 364 0.92 4.75 -8.91
C GLU A 364 0.80 3.78 -10.09
N ARG A 365 -0.42 3.36 -10.42
CA ARG A 365 -0.67 2.46 -11.55
C ARG A 365 -0.34 3.11 -12.89
N LEU A 366 -0.62 4.41 -13.04
CA LEU A 366 -0.21 5.21 -14.20
C LEU A 366 1.31 5.33 -14.29
N ASN A 367 1.98 5.59 -13.16
CA ASN A 367 3.43 5.69 -13.10
C ASN A 367 4.13 4.40 -13.53
N ALA A 368 3.59 3.25 -13.15
CA ALA A 368 4.11 1.95 -13.59
C ALA A 368 4.12 1.83 -15.14
N ILE A 369 3.01 2.19 -15.80
CA ILE A 369 2.91 2.10 -17.27
C ILE A 369 3.71 3.18 -17.98
N LEU A 370 3.71 4.42 -17.47
CA LEU A 370 4.45 5.53 -18.07
C LEU A 370 5.96 5.27 -18.01
N LYS A 371 6.45 4.73 -16.89
CA LYS A 371 7.85 4.33 -16.72
C LYS A 371 8.24 3.19 -17.65
N GLN A 372 7.38 2.20 -17.86
CA GLN A 372 7.64 1.11 -18.81
C GLN A 372 7.79 1.63 -20.26
N GLN A 373 7.11 2.71 -20.60
CA GLN A 373 7.23 3.40 -21.89
C GLN A 373 8.39 4.40 -21.96
N GLY A 374 9.22 4.48 -20.91
CA GLY A 374 10.39 5.38 -20.87
C GLY A 374 10.03 6.87 -20.78
N LEU A 375 8.80 7.21 -20.38
CA LEU A 375 8.38 8.60 -20.28
C LEU A 375 9.03 9.28 -19.05
N PRO A 376 9.54 10.52 -19.20
CA PRO A 376 10.36 11.18 -18.17
C PRO A 376 9.55 11.73 -16.99
N ALA A 377 8.25 12.02 -17.19
CA ALA A 377 7.37 12.57 -16.17
C ALA A 377 6.41 11.51 -15.62
N GLY A 378 6.22 11.52 -14.30
CA GLY A 378 5.20 10.72 -13.61
C GLY A 378 3.84 11.42 -13.56
N ALA A 379 2.78 10.64 -13.39
CA ALA A 379 1.48 11.13 -13.00
C ALA A 379 1.47 11.50 -11.50
N ASP A 380 0.80 12.61 -11.19
CA ASP A 380 0.58 13.13 -9.85
C ASP A 380 -0.87 12.92 -9.41
N SER A 381 -1.08 12.66 -8.12
CA SER A 381 -2.39 12.77 -7.49
C SER A 381 -2.54 14.11 -6.76
N HIS A 382 -3.76 14.62 -6.67
CA HIS A 382 -4.07 15.87 -5.99
C HIS A 382 -5.50 15.87 -5.46
N PHE A 383 -5.78 16.76 -4.51
CA PHE A 383 -7.11 16.89 -3.92
C PHE A 383 -7.44 18.37 -3.74
N ASN A 384 -8.41 18.87 -4.49
CA ASN A 384 -8.82 20.28 -4.45
C ASN A 384 -10.35 20.39 -4.50
N ASN A 385 -10.93 21.37 -3.82
CA ASN A 385 -12.37 21.58 -3.71
C ASN A 385 -13.15 20.29 -3.36
N SER A 386 -12.62 19.50 -2.42
CA SER A 386 -13.18 18.20 -2.01
C SER A 386 -13.28 17.15 -3.12
N ARG A 387 -12.47 17.27 -4.18
CA ARG A 387 -12.46 16.34 -5.31
C ARG A 387 -11.06 15.77 -5.55
N PRO A 388 -10.92 14.43 -5.62
CA PRO A 388 -9.68 13.80 -6.03
C PRO A 388 -9.42 14.09 -7.51
N GLY A 389 -8.14 14.18 -7.84
CA GLY A 389 -7.67 14.35 -9.20
C GLY A 389 -6.38 13.59 -9.42
N VAL A 390 -6.17 13.21 -10.68
CA VAL A 390 -4.90 12.68 -11.19
C VAL A 390 -4.52 13.45 -12.43
N SER A 391 -3.24 13.67 -12.65
CA SER A 391 -2.75 14.46 -13.78
C SER A 391 -1.38 14.01 -14.22
N TRP A 392 -1.06 14.27 -15.48
CA TRP A 392 0.28 14.07 -16.02
C TRP A 392 0.61 15.23 -16.94
N PHE A 393 1.82 15.78 -16.78
CA PHE A 393 2.31 16.91 -17.55
C PHE A 393 3.77 16.69 -17.92
N THR A 394 4.13 16.94 -19.17
CA THR A 394 5.51 16.87 -19.65
C THR A 394 5.94 18.21 -20.25
N ALA A 395 7.24 18.47 -20.24
CA ALA A 395 7.79 19.62 -20.95
C ALA A 395 7.65 19.40 -22.45
N ILE A 396 7.24 20.44 -23.17
CA ILE A 396 7.25 20.47 -24.64
C ILE A 396 8.52 21.20 -25.08
N HIS A 397 9.30 20.58 -25.96
CA HIS A 397 10.55 21.17 -26.46
C HIS A 397 10.25 22.36 -27.40
N GLY A 398 10.90 23.50 -27.15
CA GLY A 398 10.69 24.73 -27.91
C GLY A 398 11.52 25.91 -27.36
N LYS A 399 11.44 27.08 -28.01
CA LYS A 399 12.20 28.30 -27.64
C LYS A 399 11.78 28.93 -26.31
N GLU A 400 10.63 28.53 -25.77
CA GLU A 400 10.04 29.11 -24.56
C GLU A 400 10.20 28.14 -23.37
N ARG A 401 11.12 28.47 -22.47
CA ARG A 401 11.45 27.65 -21.31
C ARG A 401 10.24 27.52 -20.36
N GLY A 402 9.91 26.28 -20.00
CA GLY A 402 9.02 25.98 -18.86
C GLY A 402 7.55 25.72 -19.18
N ILE A 403 7.18 25.60 -20.47
CA ILE A 403 5.83 25.19 -20.86
C ILE A 403 5.64 23.69 -20.59
N LEU A 404 4.54 23.35 -19.92
CA LEU A 404 4.13 21.97 -19.72
C LEU A 404 2.78 21.71 -20.40
N ALA A 405 2.67 20.60 -21.12
CA ALA A 405 1.40 20.14 -21.68
C ALA A 405 1.07 18.73 -21.20
N GLY A 406 -0.21 18.40 -21.17
CA GLY A 406 -0.68 17.10 -20.74
C GLY A 406 -2.16 17.12 -20.38
N TRP A 407 -2.52 16.34 -19.36
CA TRP A 407 -3.92 16.12 -19.02
C TRP A 407 -4.17 16.10 -17.51
N GLN A 408 -5.42 16.35 -17.13
CA GLN A 408 -5.92 16.24 -15.77
C GLN A 408 -7.31 15.60 -15.76
N TYR A 409 -7.49 14.55 -14.97
CA TYR A 409 -8.80 13.97 -14.67
C TYR A 409 -9.18 14.31 -13.22
N GLN A 410 -10.23 15.12 -13.05
CA GLN A 410 -10.72 15.56 -11.75
C GLN A 410 -12.22 15.84 -11.78
N GLY A 411 -12.96 15.33 -10.79
CA GLY A 411 -14.39 15.59 -10.64
C GLY A 411 -15.24 15.11 -11.83
N GLY A 412 -14.86 13.97 -12.41
CA GLY A 412 -15.56 13.41 -13.58
C GLY A 412 -15.32 14.19 -14.87
N ALA A 413 -14.28 15.00 -14.95
CA ALA A 413 -13.92 15.74 -16.15
C ALA A 413 -12.49 15.44 -16.57
N PHE A 414 -12.30 15.01 -17.82
CA PHE A 414 -11.00 14.82 -18.44
C PHE A 414 -10.62 16.09 -19.19
N ARG A 415 -9.49 16.68 -18.81
CA ARG A 415 -8.99 17.96 -19.31
C ARG A 415 -7.72 17.73 -20.09
N LEU A 416 -7.65 18.29 -21.28
CA LEU A 416 -6.38 18.57 -21.96
C LEU A 416 -5.97 19.99 -21.60
N ALA A 417 -4.74 20.14 -21.13
CA ALA A 417 -4.32 21.36 -20.46
C ALA A 417 -2.85 21.70 -20.69
N MET A 418 -2.54 22.97 -20.54
CA MET A 418 -1.18 23.49 -20.48
C MET A 418 -0.97 24.29 -19.20
N ARG A 419 0.25 24.20 -18.65
CA ARG A 419 0.76 25.09 -17.59
C ARG A 419 1.76 26.05 -18.26
N LEU A 420 1.52 27.34 -18.08
CA LEU A 420 2.25 28.43 -18.75
C LEU A 420 2.89 29.37 -17.71
N PRO A 421 3.94 28.95 -16.97
CA PRO A 421 4.52 29.77 -15.90
C PRO A 421 4.99 31.16 -16.34
N HIS A 422 5.40 31.29 -17.61
CA HIS A 422 5.81 32.56 -18.22
C HIS A 422 4.63 33.53 -18.44
N LEU A 423 3.38 33.04 -18.41
CA LEU A 423 2.13 33.81 -18.46
C LEU A 423 1.35 33.74 -17.15
N SER A 424 2.07 33.45 -16.05
CA SER A 424 1.51 33.39 -14.71
C SER A 424 0.95 34.75 -14.30
N GLY A 425 -0.27 34.77 -13.76
CA GLY A 425 -0.90 35.99 -13.28
C GLY A 425 -2.40 35.82 -13.05
N GLN A 426 -2.94 36.71 -12.22
CA GLN A 426 -4.36 36.75 -11.87
C GLN A 426 -5.09 37.83 -12.67
N GLY A 427 -6.38 37.62 -12.90
CA GLY A 427 -7.27 38.62 -13.50
C GLY A 427 -7.37 38.56 -15.03
N LEU A 428 -8.19 39.47 -15.58
CA LEU A 428 -8.69 39.38 -16.96
C LEU A 428 -7.57 39.51 -18.01
N VAL A 429 -6.56 40.33 -17.76
CA VAL A 429 -5.44 40.52 -18.70
C VAL A 429 -4.64 39.23 -18.87
N SER A 430 -4.17 38.63 -17.78
CA SER A 430 -3.43 37.36 -17.83
C SER A 430 -4.28 36.23 -18.41
N LYS A 431 -5.57 36.17 -18.08
CA LYS A 431 -6.53 35.25 -18.70
C LYS A 431 -6.61 35.41 -20.22
N ASN A 432 -6.69 36.64 -20.71
CA ASN A 432 -6.79 36.92 -22.15
C ASN A 432 -5.50 36.52 -22.88
N VAL A 433 -4.33 36.84 -22.32
CA VAL A 433 -3.03 36.46 -22.88
C VAL A 433 -2.89 34.93 -22.97
N ARG A 434 -3.26 34.18 -21.91
CA ARG A 434 -3.30 32.71 -21.97
C ARG A 434 -4.28 32.20 -23.03
N SER A 435 -5.46 32.81 -23.14
CA SER A 435 -6.47 32.41 -24.12
C SER A 435 -6.02 32.66 -25.56
N GLU A 436 -5.29 33.75 -25.82
CA GLU A 436 -4.66 34.03 -27.11
C GLU A 436 -3.59 32.99 -27.45
N PHE A 437 -2.71 32.67 -26.49
CA PHE A 437 -1.72 31.59 -26.64
C PHE A 437 -2.41 30.27 -27.01
N ALA A 438 -3.45 29.87 -26.29
CA ALA A 438 -4.15 28.61 -26.57
C ALA A 438 -4.89 28.60 -27.93
N ARG A 439 -5.34 29.76 -28.44
CA ARG A 439 -5.89 29.85 -29.81
C ARG A 439 -4.83 29.67 -30.90
N ASN A 440 -3.59 30.09 -30.62
CA ASN A 440 -2.46 29.90 -31.53
C ASN A 440 -1.86 28.49 -31.47
N HIS A 441 -2.24 27.70 -30.46
CA HIS A 441 -1.76 26.34 -30.23
C HIS A 441 -2.92 25.34 -30.00
N PRO A 442 -3.90 25.25 -30.92
CA PRO A 442 -5.09 24.42 -30.74
C PRO A 442 -4.79 22.91 -30.67
N GLU A 443 -3.66 22.47 -31.22
CA GLU A 443 -3.20 21.08 -31.27
C GLU A 443 -3.07 20.43 -29.89
N PHE A 444 -2.71 21.20 -28.84
CA PHE A 444 -2.59 20.66 -27.46
C PHE A 444 -3.94 20.43 -26.77
N TYR A 445 -5.04 20.86 -27.38
CA TYR A 445 -6.39 20.77 -26.82
C TYR A 445 -7.36 19.98 -27.70
N ALA A 446 -6.84 19.31 -28.72
CA ALA A 446 -7.60 18.43 -29.62
C ALA A 446 -7.84 17.06 -28.95
N PHE A 447 -9.08 16.59 -29.03
CA PHE A 447 -9.51 15.33 -28.42
C PHE A 447 -9.59 14.18 -29.43
N ASP A 448 -9.37 14.46 -30.72
CA ASP A 448 -9.76 13.56 -31.81
C ASP A 448 -9.02 12.21 -31.73
N HIS A 449 -7.75 12.21 -31.27
CA HIS A 449 -6.97 10.98 -31.04
C HIS A 449 -7.35 10.21 -29.77
N LEU A 450 -8.16 10.82 -28.89
CA LEU A 450 -8.61 10.22 -27.62
C LEU A 450 -10.08 9.81 -27.66
N ASP A 451 -10.87 10.29 -28.62
CA ASP A 451 -12.34 10.14 -28.58
C ASP A 451 -12.82 8.70 -28.62
N GLN A 452 -12.14 7.85 -29.37
CA GLN A 452 -12.41 6.41 -29.38
C GLN A 452 -12.02 5.73 -28.06
N ILE A 453 -10.92 6.15 -27.44
CA ILE A 453 -10.42 5.57 -26.17
C ILE A 453 -11.33 5.96 -25.01
N LEU A 454 -11.73 7.23 -24.98
CA LEU A 454 -12.55 7.82 -23.93
C LEU A 454 -14.05 7.55 -24.11
N ASP A 455 -14.46 6.93 -25.23
CA ASP A 455 -15.85 6.77 -25.65
C ASP A 455 -16.61 8.11 -25.60
N SER A 456 -16.04 9.12 -26.25
CA SER A 456 -16.44 10.51 -26.05
C SER A 456 -16.69 11.30 -27.33
N ALA A 457 -16.80 10.63 -28.49
CA ALA A 457 -17.03 11.28 -29.78
C ALA A 457 -18.29 12.18 -29.77
N ASP A 458 -19.37 11.70 -29.14
CA ASP A 458 -20.63 12.44 -29.02
C ASP A 458 -20.70 13.34 -27.77
N VAL A 459 -19.65 13.35 -26.94
CA VAL A 459 -19.60 14.18 -25.73
C VAL A 459 -19.06 15.57 -26.10
N PRO A 460 -19.87 16.63 -25.98
CA PRO A 460 -19.46 17.96 -26.37
C PRO A 460 -18.31 18.47 -25.50
N ARG A 461 -17.41 19.24 -26.11
CA ARG A 461 -16.37 20.00 -25.40
C ARG A 461 -17.09 21.05 -24.55
N SER A 462 -16.97 20.99 -23.23
CA SER A 462 -17.76 21.86 -22.35
C SER A 462 -17.04 23.16 -22.01
N ASN A 463 -17.79 24.27 -22.07
CA ASN A 463 -17.40 25.57 -21.55
C ASN A 463 -18.18 25.77 -20.24
N ASN A 464 -17.50 25.98 -19.11
CA ASN A 464 -18.13 25.98 -17.78
C ASN A 464 -19.05 27.19 -17.49
N GLU A 465 -19.30 28.07 -18.45
CA GLU A 465 -20.09 29.29 -18.24
C GLU A 465 -21.20 29.37 -19.30
N GLN A 466 -22.45 29.45 -18.84
CA GLN A 466 -23.59 29.77 -19.70
C GLN A 466 -23.27 31.06 -20.49
N GLY A 467 -23.29 30.97 -21.82
CA GLY A 467 -23.08 32.13 -22.70
C GLY A 467 -21.70 32.25 -23.36
N LYS A 468 -20.77 31.31 -23.16
CA LYS A 468 -19.50 31.30 -23.92
C LYS A 468 -19.68 30.68 -25.31
N ALA A 469 -19.14 31.36 -26.33
CA ALA A 469 -19.14 30.88 -27.71
C ALA A 469 -18.41 29.53 -27.84
N GLU A 470 -18.78 28.73 -28.84
CA GLU A 470 -18.03 27.53 -29.22
C GLU A 470 -16.55 27.88 -29.46
N GLY A 471 -15.63 27.15 -28.81
CA GLY A 471 -14.19 27.34 -28.98
C GLY A 471 -13.46 28.13 -27.87
N GLU A 472 -14.14 28.66 -26.86
CA GLU A 472 -13.46 29.30 -25.74
C GLU A 472 -12.70 28.32 -24.81
N PHE A 473 -11.64 28.83 -24.17
CA PHE A 473 -10.81 28.08 -23.23
C PHE A 473 -11.21 28.35 -21.78
N ASN A 474 -11.08 27.32 -20.93
CA ASN A 474 -11.22 27.46 -19.49
C ASN A 474 -9.84 27.71 -18.86
N HIS A 475 -9.80 28.31 -17.68
CA HIS A 475 -8.55 28.69 -17.01
C HIS A 475 -8.66 28.50 -15.49
N PHE A 476 -7.52 28.26 -14.86
CA PHE A 476 -7.32 28.48 -13.44
C PHE A 476 -6.09 29.35 -13.24
N ASP A 477 -6.15 30.25 -12.28
CA ASP A 477 -4.97 31.00 -11.90
C ASP A 477 -3.97 30.07 -11.17
N PRO A 478 -2.66 30.36 -11.27
CA PRO A 478 -2.10 31.52 -11.96
C PRO A 478 -1.72 31.26 -13.43
N ASP A 479 -1.60 30.01 -13.87
CA ASP A 479 -0.91 29.66 -15.13
C ASP A 479 -1.56 28.52 -15.93
N PHE A 480 -2.77 28.09 -15.56
CA PHE A 480 -3.41 26.89 -16.10
C PHE A 480 -4.50 27.24 -17.12
N ILE A 481 -4.48 26.58 -18.28
CA ILE A 481 -5.48 26.75 -19.34
C ILE A 481 -5.85 25.38 -19.93
N TYR A 482 -7.14 25.17 -20.25
CA TYR A 482 -7.63 23.85 -20.61
C TYR A 482 -8.93 23.83 -21.42
N ARG A 483 -9.17 22.69 -22.06
CA ARG A 483 -10.48 22.23 -22.56
C ARG A 483 -10.81 20.89 -21.93
N TYR A 484 -12.11 20.55 -21.86
CA TYR A 484 -12.52 19.35 -21.15
C TYR A 484 -13.76 18.68 -21.71
N LYS A 485 -13.87 17.38 -21.43
CA LYS A 485 -15.09 16.57 -21.60
C LYS A 485 -15.54 16.01 -20.25
N LYS A 486 -16.87 15.98 -20.01
CA LYS A 486 -17.44 15.38 -18.79
C LYS A 486 -17.56 13.87 -18.98
N LEU A 487 -16.76 13.12 -18.25
CA LEU A 487 -16.64 11.67 -18.30
C LEU A 487 -16.70 11.09 -16.88
N PRO A 488 -17.83 11.18 -16.16
CA PRO A 488 -17.91 10.75 -14.75
C PRO A 488 -17.71 9.25 -14.55
N LYS A 489 -17.89 8.45 -15.60
CA LYS A 489 -17.75 6.98 -15.58
C LYS A 489 -16.46 6.50 -16.25
N LEU A 490 -15.46 7.37 -16.40
CA LEU A 490 -14.18 6.98 -16.98
C LEU A 490 -13.58 5.83 -16.16
N SER A 491 -13.30 4.71 -16.82
CA SER A 491 -12.65 3.55 -16.20
C SER A 491 -11.14 3.76 -16.06
N VAL A 492 -10.52 2.99 -15.17
CA VAL A 492 -9.06 2.99 -15.02
C VAL A 492 -8.38 2.59 -16.32
N ASP A 493 -8.89 1.60 -17.05
CA ASP A 493 -8.36 1.17 -18.34
C ASP A 493 -8.36 2.29 -19.39
N GLN A 494 -9.50 2.97 -19.53
CA GLN A 494 -9.62 4.09 -20.47
C GLN A 494 -8.64 5.21 -20.12
N LEU A 495 -8.50 5.54 -18.83
CA LEU A 495 -7.55 6.55 -18.38
C LEU A 495 -6.10 6.15 -18.70
N GLN A 496 -5.74 4.89 -18.49
CA GLN A 496 -4.40 4.37 -18.80
C GLN A 496 -4.08 4.46 -20.29
N ARG A 497 -5.00 3.97 -21.15
CA ARG A 497 -4.84 4.05 -22.61
C ARG A 497 -4.80 5.49 -23.09
N ALA A 498 -5.63 6.36 -22.54
CA ALA A 498 -5.66 7.78 -22.90
C ALA A 498 -4.36 8.50 -22.50
N ALA A 499 -3.79 8.15 -21.34
CA ALA A 499 -2.51 8.70 -20.89
C ALA A 499 -1.37 8.35 -21.85
N LEU A 500 -1.29 7.09 -22.29
CA LEU A 500 -0.27 6.64 -23.24
C LEU A 500 -0.46 7.26 -24.63
N ALA A 501 -1.69 7.22 -25.17
CA ALA A 501 -2.00 7.78 -26.47
C ALA A 501 -1.75 9.30 -26.52
N HIS A 502 -2.04 10.01 -25.43
CA HIS A 502 -1.75 11.45 -25.36
C HIS A 502 -0.25 11.72 -25.23
N ALA A 503 0.51 10.91 -24.49
CA ALA A 503 1.96 11.06 -24.41
C ALA A 503 2.63 10.85 -25.77
N GLU A 504 2.21 9.83 -26.54
CA GLU A 504 2.68 9.59 -27.90
C GLU A 504 2.31 10.75 -28.85
N TYR A 505 1.08 11.25 -28.76
CA TYR A 505 0.65 12.41 -29.52
C TYR A 505 1.51 13.66 -29.25
N LEU A 506 1.82 13.95 -27.98
CA LEU A 506 2.69 15.07 -27.62
C LEU A 506 4.14 14.88 -28.10
N ALA A 507 4.64 13.65 -28.10
CA ALA A 507 5.96 13.34 -28.65
C ALA A 507 6.02 13.61 -30.16
N ASN A 508 5.00 13.17 -30.90
CA ASN A 508 4.91 13.40 -32.35
C ASN A 508 4.80 14.89 -32.69
N LEU A 509 4.07 15.68 -31.90
CA LEU A 509 3.99 17.14 -32.08
C LEU A 509 5.32 17.86 -31.83
N ALA A 510 6.21 17.29 -31.01
CA ALA A 510 7.52 17.89 -30.75
C ALA A 510 8.54 17.60 -31.88
N GLU A 511 8.29 16.59 -32.72
CA GLU A 511 9.12 16.22 -33.86
C GLU A 511 8.70 16.93 -35.17
N SER A 512 7.45 17.39 -35.25
CA SER A 512 6.89 18.19 -36.36
C SER A 512 7.19 19.67 -36.23
#